data_AF-A0A8J6U2C1-F1
#
_entry.id   AF-A0A8J6U2C1-F1
#
_cell.length_a   1.000
_cell.length_b   1.000
_cell.length_c   1.000
_cell.angle_alpha   90.00
_cell.angle_beta   90.00
_cell.angle_gamma   90.00
#
_symmetry.space_group_name_H-M   'P 1'
#
loop_
_entity.id
_entity.type
_entity.pdbx_description
1 polymer ?
#
loop_
_entity_poly.entity_id
_entity_poly.type
_entity_poly.pdbx_seq_one_letter_code
_entity_poly.pdbx_strand_id
1 'polypeptide(L)'
;MSDLAGFTGFARSLSHAGLPVATDSVDAFVRALREIDLADPAQVYWVGRATLCRDPDDLPLFDLAFEAWFGGKAPRPSRRKKLPRHSQVAALRMSEG
;
A
#
# COMPACT_ATOMS: atom_id res chain seq x y z
N MET A 1 7.12 0.31 -20.45
CA MET A 1 5.65 0.15 -20.33
C MET A 1 5.24 -1.26 -19.83
N SER A 2 6.12 -2.00 -19.14
CA SER A 2 5.91 -3.41 -18.81
C SER A 2 5.67 -3.69 -17.30
N ASP A 3 5.84 -2.68 -16.45
CA ASP A 3 5.80 -2.85 -14.98
C ASP A 3 4.39 -3.21 -14.45
N LEU A 4 3.36 -2.48 -14.88
CA LEU A 4 1.98 -2.66 -14.43
C LEU A 4 1.37 -4.03 -14.78
N ALA A 5 1.84 -4.66 -15.85
CA ALA A 5 1.43 -6.03 -16.22
C ALA A 5 1.94 -7.07 -15.22
N GLY A 6 3.15 -6.87 -14.68
CA GLY A 6 3.69 -7.72 -13.61
C GLY A 6 2.87 -7.60 -12.32
N PHE A 7 2.46 -6.37 -11.96
CA PHE A 7 1.66 -6.13 -10.75
C PHE A 7 0.22 -6.64 -10.83
N THR A 8 -0.39 -6.63 -12.02
CA THR A 8 -1.70 -7.29 -12.22
C THR A 8 -1.59 -8.82 -12.18
N GLY A 9 -0.47 -9.38 -12.66
CA GLY A 9 -0.14 -10.80 -12.46
C GLY A 9 0.01 -11.16 -10.97
N PHE A 10 0.67 -10.31 -10.19
CA PHE A 10 0.77 -10.46 -8.73
C PHE A 10 -0.60 -10.46 -8.05
N ALA A 11 -1.46 -9.47 -8.35
CA ALA A 11 -2.82 -9.39 -7.80
C ALA A 11 -3.65 -10.65 -8.13
N ARG A 12 -3.48 -11.20 -9.34
CA ARG A 12 -4.11 -12.47 -9.73
C ARG A 12 -3.55 -13.67 -8.98
N SER A 13 -2.23 -13.70 -8.72
CA SER A 13 -1.59 -14.73 -7.90
C SER A 13 -2.13 -14.71 -6.47
N LEU A 14 -2.42 -13.52 -5.91
CA LEU A 14 -3.04 -13.39 -4.59
C LEU A 14 -4.46 -13.97 -4.56
N SER A 15 -5.29 -13.70 -5.57
CA SER A 15 -6.61 -14.35 -5.68
C SER A 15 -6.49 -15.87 -5.76
N HIS A 16 -5.50 -16.39 -6.47
CA HIS A 16 -5.28 -17.83 -6.58
C HIS A 16 -4.74 -18.45 -5.27
N ALA A 17 -4.03 -17.66 -4.46
CA ALA A 17 -3.53 -18.05 -3.14
C ALA A 17 -4.61 -18.04 -2.04
N GLY A 18 -5.85 -17.70 -2.36
CA GLY A 18 -6.98 -17.77 -1.42
C GLY A 18 -7.21 -16.50 -0.59
N LEU A 19 -6.49 -15.41 -0.90
CA LEU A 19 -6.86 -14.09 -0.35
C LEU A 19 -8.22 -13.69 -0.95
N PRO A 20 -9.19 -13.22 -0.16
CA PRO A 20 -10.45 -12.68 -0.66
C PRO A 20 -10.21 -11.32 -1.33
N VAL A 21 -9.45 -11.33 -2.43
CA VAL A 21 -9.20 -10.14 -3.23
C VAL A 21 -10.49 -9.79 -3.96
N ALA A 22 -11.25 -8.85 -3.38
CA ALA A 22 -12.37 -8.24 -4.09
C ALA A 22 -11.85 -7.58 -5.38
N THR A 23 -12.55 -7.74 -6.49
CA THR A 23 -12.15 -7.15 -7.79
C THR A 23 -11.96 -5.64 -7.71
N ASP A 24 -12.75 -4.97 -6.86
CA ASP A 24 -12.65 -3.54 -6.53
C ASP A 24 -11.30 -3.17 -5.89
N SER A 25 -10.74 -4.07 -5.06
CA SER A 25 -9.43 -3.87 -4.43
C SER A 25 -8.27 -3.92 -5.44
N VAL A 26 -8.41 -4.68 -6.54
CA VAL A 26 -7.40 -4.73 -7.61
C VAL A 26 -7.37 -3.42 -8.40
N ASP A 27 -8.53 -2.86 -8.71
CA ASP A 27 -8.61 -1.55 -9.39
C ASP A 27 -8.02 -0.44 -8.52
N ALA A 28 -8.36 -0.43 -7.22
CA ALA A 28 -7.78 0.50 -6.25
C ALA A 28 -6.24 0.36 -6.16
N PHE A 29 -5.72 -0.87 -6.14
CA PHE A 29 -4.28 -1.13 -6.14
C PHE A 29 -3.60 -0.60 -7.40
N VAL A 30 -4.14 -0.90 -8.58
CA VAL A 30 -3.57 -0.44 -9.86
C VAL A 30 -3.60 1.09 -9.98
N ARG A 31 -4.64 1.75 -9.47
CA ARG A 31 -4.70 3.22 -9.41
C ARG A 31 -3.62 3.78 -8.48
N ALA A 32 -3.50 3.24 -7.28
CA ALA A 32 -2.51 3.71 -6.31
C ALA A 32 -1.06 3.48 -6.78
N LEU A 33 -0.79 2.39 -7.52
CA LEU A 33 0.52 2.14 -8.13
C LEU A 33 0.94 3.21 -9.14
N ARG A 34 -0.02 3.94 -9.74
CA ARG A 34 0.29 5.05 -10.67
C ARG A 34 0.72 6.33 -9.95
N GLU A 35 0.49 6.41 -8.64
CA GLU A 35 0.79 7.59 -7.82
C GLU A 35 2.12 7.47 -7.07
N ILE A 36 2.78 6.30 -7.11
CA ILE A 36 4.02 6.02 -6.39
C ILE A 36 5.18 5.70 -7.34
N ASP A 37 6.40 5.71 -6.78
CA ASP A 37 7.59 5.22 -7.48
C ASP A 37 7.65 3.69 -7.40
N LEU A 38 7.49 3.03 -8.56
CA LEU A 38 7.55 1.57 -8.69
C LEU A 38 8.97 1.02 -8.48
N ALA A 39 10.00 1.87 -8.56
CA ALA A 39 11.38 1.48 -8.27
C ALA A 39 11.65 1.34 -6.77
N ASP A 40 10.77 1.87 -5.90
CA ASP A 40 10.85 1.69 -4.45
C ASP A 40 9.96 0.51 -3.99
N PRO A 41 10.54 -0.67 -3.70
CA PRO A 41 9.77 -1.83 -3.27
C PRO A 41 9.06 -1.60 -1.93
N ALA A 42 9.52 -0.64 -1.11
CA ALA A 42 8.82 -0.29 0.12
C ALA A 42 7.51 0.45 -0.17
N GLN A 43 7.48 1.37 -1.15
CA GLN A 43 6.24 2.05 -1.52
C GLN A 43 5.22 1.06 -2.09
N VAL A 44 5.66 0.15 -2.96
CA VAL A 44 4.82 -0.91 -3.53
C VAL A 44 4.22 -1.80 -2.44
N TYR A 45 5.04 -2.23 -1.46
CA TYR A 45 4.58 -3.05 -0.32
C TYR A 45 3.50 -2.33 0.50
N TRP A 46 3.72 -1.05 0.84
CA TRP A 46 2.75 -0.28 1.63
C TRP A 46 1.46 0.01 0.89
N VAL A 47 1.53 0.30 -0.41
CA VAL A 47 0.35 0.50 -1.25
C VAL A 47 -0.44 -0.79 -1.40
N GLY A 48 0.22 -1.92 -1.64
CA GLY A 48 -0.42 -3.23 -1.70
C GLY A 48 -1.14 -3.57 -0.40
N ARG A 49 -0.47 -3.41 0.73
CA ARG A 49 -1.06 -3.65 2.05
C ARG A 49 -2.26 -2.73 2.35
N ALA A 50 -2.20 -1.46 1.94
CA ALA A 50 -3.28 -0.50 2.20
C ALA A 50 -4.52 -0.67 1.30
N THR A 51 -4.35 -1.28 0.13
CA THR A 51 -5.42 -1.42 -0.87
C THR A 51 -6.01 -2.83 -0.92
N LEU A 52 -5.19 -3.85 -0.68
CA LEU A 52 -5.58 -5.26 -0.79
C LEU A 52 -5.97 -5.89 0.54
N CYS A 53 -5.36 -5.50 1.66
CA CYS A 53 -5.74 -6.01 2.98
C CYS A 53 -6.91 -5.17 3.55
N ARG A 54 -8.07 -5.80 3.73
CA ARG A 54 -9.24 -5.15 4.37
C ARG A 54 -9.39 -5.58 5.83
N ASP A 55 -8.88 -6.75 6.18
CA ASP A 55 -8.91 -7.30 7.54
C ASP A 55 -7.47 -7.56 8.07
N PRO A 56 -7.21 -7.43 9.38
CA PRO A 56 -5.93 -7.84 9.97
C PRO A 56 -5.53 -9.30 9.67
N ASP A 57 -6.47 -10.22 9.47
CA ASP A 57 -6.18 -11.61 9.10
C ASP A 57 -5.61 -11.75 7.67
N ASP A 58 -5.78 -10.75 6.80
CA ASP A 58 -5.21 -10.75 5.44
C ASP A 58 -3.70 -10.45 5.44
N LEU A 59 -3.17 -9.85 6.51
CA LEU A 59 -1.80 -9.35 6.59
C LEU A 59 -0.74 -10.45 6.46
N PRO A 60 -0.82 -11.59 7.18
CA PRO A 60 0.20 -12.63 7.09
C PRO A 60 0.22 -13.28 5.71
N LEU A 61 -0.95 -13.47 5.09
CA LEU A 61 -1.05 -14.06 3.76
C LEU A 61 -0.49 -13.12 2.68
N PHE A 62 -0.73 -11.80 2.83
CA PHE A 62 -0.12 -10.79 1.97
C PHE A 62 1.41 -10.76 2.10
N ASP A 63 1.94 -10.78 3.33
CA ASP A 63 3.38 -10.76 3.58
C ASP A 63 4.06 -11.99 2.93
N LEU A 64 3.50 -13.19 3.10
CA LEU A 64 4.03 -14.40 2.46
C LEU A 64 4.03 -14.32 0.93
N ALA A 65 2.93 -13.85 0.34
CA ALA A 65 2.82 -13.76 -1.11
C ALA A 65 3.74 -12.68 -1.69
N PHE A 66 3.93 -11.57 -0.98
CA PHE A 66 4.89 -10.53 -1.36
C PHE A 66 6.33 -11.06 -1.33
N GLU A 67 6.72 -11.78 -0.27
CA GLU A 67 8.05 -12.39 -0.18
C GLU A 67 8.27 -13.45 -1.27
N ALA A 68 7.27 -14.27 -1.56
CA ALA A 68 7.34 -15.28 -2.62
C ALA A 68 7.45 -14.68 -4.03
N TRP A 69 6.75 -13.56 -4.29
CA TRP A 69 6.74 -12.92 -5.62
C TRP A 69 7.97 -12.05 -5.88
N PHE A 70 8.37 -11.22 -4.91
CA PHE A 70 9.51 -10.30 -5.05
C PHE A 70 10.85 -10.95 -4.68
N GLY A 71 10.85 -12.14 -4.09
CA GLY A 71 12.07 -12.89 -3.73
C GLY A 71 12.91 -12.21 -2.63
N GLY A 72 12.36 -11.21 -1.94
CA GLY A 72 13.01 -10.44 -0.89
C GLY A 72 12.15 -10.36 0.35
N LYS A 73 12.78 -10.15 1.52
CA LYS A 73 12.07 -10.05 2.79
C LYS A 73 11.16 -8.82 2.80
N ALA A 74 9.93 -8.97 3.31
CA ALA A 74 9.00 -7.86 3.39
C ALA A 74 9.63 -6.69 4.17
N PRO A 75 9.48 -5.43 3.70
CA PRO A 75 9.97 -4.27 4.42
C PRO A 75 9.42 -4.30 5.85
N ARG A 76 10.33 -4.38 6.83
CA ARG A 76 9.90 -4.28 8.23
C ARG A 76 9.24 -2.91 8.42
N PRO A 77 8.11 -2.82 9.14
CA PRO A 77 7.53 -1.54 9.51
C PRO A 77 8.61 -0.71 10.20
N SER A 78 9.18 0.26 9.48
CA SER A 78 9.88 1.34 10.15
C SER A 78 8.79 2.02 10.94
N ARG A 79 8.91 2.01 12.27
CA ARG A 79 8.01 2.72 13.15
C ARG A 79 8.03 4.16 12.66
N ARG A 80 7.02 4.58 11.87
CA ARG A 80 6.92 5.95 11.37
C ARG A 80 7.11 6.82 12.61
N LYS A 81 8.22 7.57 12.66
CA LYS A 81 8.33 8.67 13.62
C LYS A 81 7.07 9.47 13.34
N LYS A 82 6.13 9.49 14.28
CA LYS A 82 5.00 10.41 14.25
C LYS A 82 5.65 11.79 14.19
N LEU A 83 5.85 12.34 12.98
CA LEU A 83 6.04 13.77 12.88
C LEU A 83 4.74 14.34 13.44
N PRO A 84 4.80 15.14 14.51
CA PRO A 84 3.60 15.79 15.01
C PRO A 84 3.03 16.57 13.82
N ARG A 85 1.84 16.17 13.36
CA ARG A 85 1.02 16.99 12.47
C ARG A 85 0.76 18.25 13.28
N HIS A 86 1.58 19.27 13.05
CA HIS A 86 1.33 20.59 13.61
C HIS A 86 0.02 21.02 12.97
N SER A 87 -1.06 20.93 13.74
CA SER A 87 -2.35 21.49 13.38
C SER A 87 -2.16 23.00 13.23
N GLN A 88 -1.77 23.46 12.03
CA GLN A 88 -1.98 24.83 11.60
C GLN A 88 -3.42 24.96 11.12
N VAL A 89 -4.36 24.77 12.05
CA VAL A 89 -5.71 25.29 11.91
C VAL A 89 -5.95 26.19 13.11
N ALA A 90 -6.33 27.43 12.82
CA ALA A 90 -6.57 28.53 13.77
C ALA A 90 -5.34 29.29 14.30
N ALA A 91 -4.65 29.99 13.40
CA ALA A 91 -4.35 31.40 13.68
C ALA A 91 -5.21 32.25 12.73
N LEU A 92 -6.54 32.16 12.89
CA LEU A 92 -7.42 33.19 12.38
C LEU A 92 -7.08 34.45 13.16
N ARG A 93 -6.32 35.31 12.50
CA ARG A 93 -5.95 36.64 12.92
C ARG A 93 -7.24 37.41 13.22
N MET A 94 -7.64 37.45 14.48
CA MET A 94 -8.51 38.49 14.99
C MET A 94 -7.69 39.78 14.96
N SER A 95 -7.68 40.41 13.79
CA SER A 95 -7.65 41.86 13.69
C SER A 95 -8.93 42.39 14.36
N GLU A 96 -8.90 43.65 14.78
CA GLU A 96 -10.02 44.54 15.14
C GLU A 96 -9.95 45.04 16.60
N GLY A 97 -9.61 46.33 16.74
CA GLY A 97 -9.64 47.11 17.98
C GLY A 97 -8.53 48.13 18.07
#